data_AF-A0AAT9THL0-F1
#
_entry.id   AF-A0AAT9THL0-F1
#
_cell.length_a   1.000
_cell.length_b   1.000
_cell.length_c   1.000
_cell.angle_alpha   90.00
_cell.angle_beta   90.00
_cell.angle_gamma   90.00
#
_symmetry.space_group_name_H-M   'P 1'
#
loop_
_entity.id
_entity.type
_entity.pdbx_description
1 polymer ?
#
loop_
_entity_poly.entity_id
_entity_poly.type
_entity_poly.pdbx_seq_one_letter_code
_entity_poly.pdbx_strand_id
1 'polypeptide(L)'
;MNTGRQAVLMWTGLVVAVLAGVLSFLSWDRADQVAGVVSAVVGVAALGVGVYGALGPPRGPDVRVSATGRVTSRGGGDANTGFAAPASTTPPGSVSVSDTGDAEGDGGSANTGFRQG
;
A
#
# COMPACT_ATOMS: atom_id res chain seq x y z
N MET A 1 -5.91 -5.35 1.62
CA MET A 1 -6.85 -5.09 0.50
C MET A 1 -6.84 -6.30 -0.40
N ASN A 2 -7.99 -6.75 -0.90
CA ASN A 2 -8.16 -8.07 -1.54
C ASN A 2 -7.31 -8.19 -2.83
N THR A 3 -6.04 -8.51 -2.65
CA THR A 3 -5.00 -8.58 -3.68
C THR A 3 -5.45 -9.47 -4.83
N GLY A 4 -6.20 -10.54 -4.53
CA GLY A 4 -6.75 -11.44 -5.54
C GLY A 4 -7.75 -10.78 -6.49
N ARG A 5 -8.67 -9.92 -6.01
CA ARG A 5 -9.70 -9.32 -6.87
C ARG A 5 -9.15 -8.18 -7.73
N GLN A 6 -8.19 -7.41 -7.20
CA GLN A 6 -7.46 -6.41 -7.97
C GLN A 6 -6.51 -7.05 -8.98
N ALA A 7 -5.81 -8.13 -8.61
CA ALA A 7 -4.96 -8.88 -9.53
C ALA A 7 -5.78 -9.49 -10.66
N VAL A 8 -6.96 -10.06 -10.36
CA VAL A 8 -7.84 -10.62 -11.40
C VAL A 8 -8.34 -9.53 -12.34
N LEU A 9 -8.77 -8.37 -11.85
CA LEU A 9 -9.21 -7.27 -12.74
C LEU A 9 -8.06 -6.71 -13.58
N MET A 10 -6.85 -6.60 -13.03
CA MET A 10 -5.66 -6.22 -13.79
C MET A 10 -5.32 -7.26 -14.87
N TRP A 11 -5.32 -8.54 -14.51
CA TRP A 11 -5.01 -9.63 -15.45
C TRP A 11 -6.07 -9.73 -16.54
N THR A 12 -7.35 -9.59 -16.20
CA THR A 12 -8.44 -9.63 -17.19
C THR A 12 -8.37 -8.41 -18.11
N GLY A 13 -8.08 -7.22 -17.58
CA GLY A 13 -7.87 -6.02 -18.39
C GLY A 13 -6.66 -6.14 -19.32
N LEU A 14 -5.56 -6.72 -18.84
CA LEU A 14 -4.37 -6.99 -19.65
C LEU A 14 -4.68 -7.97 -20.78
N VAL A 15 -5.40 -9.06 -20.49
CA VAL A 15 -5.79 -10.07 -21.48
C VAL A 15 -6.70 -9.47 -22.54
N VAL A 16 -7.68 -8.65 -22.15
CA VAL A 16 -8.56 -7.97 -23.10
C VAL A 16 -7.78 -6.98 -23.96
N ALA A 17 -6.81 -6.26 -23.41
CA ALA A 17 -5.95 -5.36 -24.18
C ALA A 17 -5.06 -6.12 -25.18
N VAL A 18 -4.52 -7.27 -24.78
CA VAL A 18 -3.74 -8.15 -25.67
C VAL A 18 -4.63 -8.72 -26.76
N LEU A 19 -5.82 -9.21 -26.43
CA LEU A 19 -6.79 -9.74 -27.39
C LEU A 19 -7.28 -8.66 -28.37
N ALA A 20 -7.55 -7.45 -27.91
CA ALA A 20 -7.92 -6.32 -28.77
C ALA A 20 -6.76 -5.90 -29.68
N GLY A 21 -5.52 -5.95 -29.19
CA GLY A 21 -4.32 -5.76 -30.00
C GLY A 21 -4.17 -6.83 -31.09
N VAL A 22 -4.30 -8.11 -30.73
CA VAL A 22 -4.24 -9.23 -31.67
C VAL A 22 -5.36 -9.18 -32.71
N LEU A 23 -6.61 -8.85 -32.31
CA LEU A 23 -7.71 -8.63 -33.27
C LEU A 23 -7.44 -7.45 -34.20
N SER A 24 -6.81 -6.39 -33.70
CA SER A 24 -6.41 -5.24 -34.53
C SER A 24 -5.31 -5.61 -35.53
N PHE A 25 -4.42 -6.53 -35.17
CA PHE A 25 -3.39 -7.11 -36.07
C PHE A 25 -3.96 -8.15 -37.05
N LEU A 26 -5.03 -8.87 -36.73
CA LEU A 26 -5.77 -9.70 -37.70
C LEU A 26 -6.63 -8.85 -38.65
N SER A 27 -7.05 -7.66 -38.23
CA SER A 27 -7.75 -6.67 -39.07
C SER A 27 -6.83 -5.96 -40.07
N TRP A 28 -5.56 -6.33 -40.14
CA TRP A 28 -4.46 -5.67 -40.85
C TRP A 28 -4.39 -6.04 -42.34
N ASP A 29 -5.53 -6.05 -43.02
CA ASP A 29 -5.63 -5.89 -44.49
C ASP A 29 -5.63 -4.38 -44.88
N ARG A 30 -5.44 -3.48 -43.90
CA ARG A 30 -5.29 -2.02 -44.10
C ARG A 30 -4.13 -1.49 -43.25
N ALA A 31 -2.93 -1.47 -43.82
CA ALA A 31 -1.68 -1.28 -43.11
C ALA A 31 -1.45 0.11 -42.47
N ASP A 32 -2.07 1.18 -42.99
CA ASP A 32 -1.75 2.56 -42.54
C ASP A 32 -2.45 3.00 -41.23
N GLN A 33 -3.42 2.24 -40.73
CA GLN A 33 -4.24 2.63 -39.57
C GLN A 33 -3.69 2.13 -38.23
N VAL A 34 -2.46 1.62 -38.20
CA VAL A 34 -1.88 0.95 -37.02
C VAL A 34 -1.01 1.87 -36.17
N ALA A 35 -0.39 2.90 -36.76
CA ALA A 35 0.43 3.84 -36.00
C ALA A 35 -0.40 4.60 -34.94
N GLY A 36 -1.60 5.05 -35.31
CA GLY A 36 -2.49 5.77 -34.39
C GLY A 36 -2.99 4.91 -33.21
N VAL A 37 -3.27 3.63 -33.47
CA VAL A 37 -3.74 2.68 -32.45
C VAL A 37 -2.63 2.39 -31.44
N VAL A 38 -1.41 2.19 -31.91
CA VAL A 38 -0.25 1.96 -31.01
C VAL A 38 0.03 3.18 -30.14
N SER A 39 0.00 4.40 -30.70
CA SER A 39 0.17 5.62 -29.90
C SER A 39 -0.93 5.81 -28.86
N ALA A 40 -2.17 5.46 -29.19
CA ALA A 40 -3.28 5.49 -28.25
C ALA A 40 -3.08 4.50 -27.09
N VAL A 41 -2.64 3.27 -27.38
CA VAL A 41 -2.37 2.25 -26.35
C VAL A 41 -1.22 2.69 -25.44
N VAL A 42 -0.14 3.22 -26.02
CA VAL A 42 1.00 3.75 -25.23
C VAL A 42 0.56 4.93 -24.36
N GLY A 43 -0.27 5.83 -24.90
CA GLY A 43 -0.83 6.94 -24.14
C GLY A 43 -1.70 6.48 -22.97
N VAL A 44 -2.60 5.52 -23.20
CA VAL A 44 -3.45 4.94 -22.14
C VAL A 44 -2.61 4.20 -21.10
N ALA A 45 -1.57 3.47 -21.51
CA ALA A 45 -0.66 2.79 -20.59
C ALA A 45 0.14 3.79 -19.74
N ALA A 46 0.66 4.85 -20.35
CA ALA A 46 1.38 5.91 -19.65
C ALA A 46 0.47 6.64 -18.64
N LEU A 47 -0.78 6.92 -19.01
CA LEU A 47 -1.78 7.45 -18.08
C LEU A 47 -2.10 6.47 -16.96
N GLY A 48 -2.22 5.16 -17.26
CA GLY A 48 -2.43 4.13 -16.25
C GLY A 48 -1.30 4.07 -15.23
N VAL A 49 -0.04 4.15 -15.68
CA VAL A 49 1.14 4.22 -14.79
C VAL A 49 1.14 5.52 -13.98
N GLY A 50 0.80 6.65 -14.61
CA GLY A 50 0.69 7.94 -13.92
C GLY A 50 -0.36 7.94 -12.82
N VAL A 51 -1.55 7.41 -13.10
CA VAL A 51 -2.64 7.27 -12.12
C VAL A 51 -2.26 6.30 -11.01
N TYR A 52 -1.60 5.18 -11.34
CA TYR A 52 -1.13 4.23 -10.34
C TYR A 52 -0.09 4.85 -9.40
N GLY A 53 0.84 5.65 -9.93
CA GLY A 53 1.78 6.41 -9.11
C GLY A 53 1.11 7.46 -8.23
N ALA A 54 0.05 8.12 -8.74
CA ALA A 54 -0.70 9.15 -8.01
C ALA A 54 -1.56 8.58 -6.86
N LEU A 55 -2.04 7.34 -6.98
CA LEU A 55 -2.86 6.70 -5.94
C LEU A 55 -2.09 6.41 -4.65
N GLY A 56 -0.75 6.44 -4.70
CA GLY A 56 0.12 6.21 -3.54
C GLY A 56 0.02 4.78 -3.00
N PRO A 57 0.96 4.38 -2.11
CA PRO A 57 0.86 3.09 -1.45
C PRO A 57 -0.43 3.04 -0.60
N PRO A 58 -1.14 1.90 -0.61
CA PRO A 58 -2.33 1.74 0.21
C PRO A 58 -1.96 1.96 1.68
N ARG A 59 -2.69 2.84 2.36
CA ARG A 59 -2.51 3.08 3.79
C ARG A 59 -3.27 2.04 4.59
N GLY A 60 -2.71 1.64 5.72
CA GLY A 60 -3.37 0.80 6.71
C GLY A 60 -4.55 1.53 7.38
N PRO A 61 -5.35 0.82 8.19
CA PRO A 61 -6.44 1.43 8.94
C PRO A 61 -5.95 2.56 9.85
N ASP A 62 -6.85 3.48 10.20
CA ASP A 62 -6.59 4.47 11.23
C ASP A 62 -6.50 3.77 12.60
N VAL A 63 -5.47 4.13 13.37
CA VAL A 63 -5.21 3.53 14.67
C VAL A 63 -5.38 4.59 15.75
N ARG A 64 -6.30 4.33 16.68
CA ARG A 64 -6.44 5.12 17.91
C ARG A 64 -6.05 4.28 19.11
N VAL A 65 -5.10 4.77 19.88
CA VAL A 65 -4.69 4.19 21.16
C VAL A 65 -5.00 5.20 22.24
N SER A 66 -5.80 4.79 23.23
CA SER A 66 -6.18 5.65 24.34
C SER A 66 -6.26 4.91 25.66
N ALA A 67 -6.03 5.61 26.77
CA ALA A 67 -6.18 5.10 28.12
C ALA A 67 -5.36 3.82 28.39
N THR A 68 -4.09 3.85 28.00
CA THR A 68 -3.19 2.72 28.25
C THR A 68 -2.66 2.75 29.67
N GLY A 69 -2.51 1.58 30.28
CA GLY A 69 -2.01 1.43 31.64
C GLY A 69 -0.49 1.55 31.73
N ARG A 70 0.04 1.27 32.93
CA ARG A 70 1.48 1.20 33.18
C ARG A 70 2.03 -0.15 32.73
N VAL A 71 3.17 -0.16 32.04
CA VAL A 71 3.88 -1.39 31.67
C VAL A 71 5.33 -1.33 32.12
N THR A 72 5.83 -2.43 32.69
CA THR A 72 7.22 -2.54 33.15
C THR A 72 7.86 -3.79 32.57
N SER A 73 8.97 -3.62 31.86
CA SER A 73 9.79 -4.72 31.35
C SER A 73 11.05 -4.87 32.19
N ARG A 74 11.41 -6.10 32.58
CA ARG A 74 12.65 -6.43 33.30
C ARG A 74 13.45 -7.46 32.52
N GLY A 75 14.76 -7.28 32.42
CA GLY A 75 15.65 -8.22 31.75
C GLY A 75 15.80 -7.98 30.24
N GLY A 76 15.75 -6.73 29.79
CA GLY A 76 16.08 -6.38 28.41
C GLY A 76 14.96 -6.44 27.38
N GLY A 77 13.72 -6.69 27.78
CA GLY A 77 12.56 -6.69 26.88
C GLY A 77 11.99 -5.28 26.62
N ASP A 78 11.08 -5.18 25.66
CA ASP A 78 10.45 -3.91 25.29
C ASP A 78 9.18 -3.60 26.12
N ALA A 79 9.13 -2.41 26.70
CA ALA A 79 7.97 -1.82 27.35
C ALA A 79 7.34 -0.75 26.45
N ASN A 80 6.08 -0.92 26.04
CA ASN A 80 5.37 0.08 25.24
C ASN A 80 3.93 0.28 25.72
N THR A 81 3.58 1.50 26.15
CA THR A 81 2.22 1.90 26.53
C THR A 81 1.53 2.71 25.43
N GLY A 82 2.04 2.67 24.19
CA GLY A 82 1.39 3.31 23.06
C GLY A 82 1.33 2.41 21.84
N PHE A 83 1.52 2.97 20.65
CA PHE A 83 1.54 2.22 19.40
C PHE A 83 2.97 2.00 18.91
N ALA A 84 3.30 0.74 18.61
CA ALA A 84 4.55 0.37 17.96
C ALA A 84 4.25 -0.31 16.62
N ALA A 85 4.72 0.29 15.53
CA ALA A 85 4.67 -0.32 14.20
C ALA A 85 6.03 -0.91 13.82
N PRO A 86 6.10 -2.20 13.44
CA PRO A 86 7.26 -2.77 12.76
C PRO A 86 7.52 -2.11 11.40
N ALA A 87 8.79 -1.97 11.01
CA ALA A 87 9.24 -1.42 9.72
C ALA A 87 8.58 -2.08 8.49
N SER A 88 8.25 -3.36 8.60
CA SER A 88 7.69 -4.19 7.53
C SER A 88 6.17 -4.07 7.37
N THR A 89 5.51 -3.27 8.20
CA THR A 89 4.04 -3.13 8.17
C THR A 89 3.63 -1.96 7.29
N THR A 90 2.55 -2.15 6.53
CA THR A 90 1.93 -1.04 5.77
C THR A 90 1.70 0.16 6.69
N PRO A 91 2.16 1.37 6.33
CA PRO A 91 2.00 2.55 7.16
C PRO A 91 0.52 2.77 7.49
N PRO A 92 0.14 2.90 8.77
CA PRO A 92 -1.24 3.23 9.15
C PRO A 92 -1.65 4.58 8.54
N GLY A 93 -2.95 4.75 8.29
CA GLY A 93 -3.49 5.98 7.70
C GLY A 93 -3.22 7.20 8.58
N SER A 94 -3.83 7.21 9.75
CA SER A 94 -3.56 8.16 10.83
C SER A 94 -3.35 7.41 12.14
N VAL A 95 -2.44 7.91 12.98
CA VAL A 95 -2.20 7.34 14.31
C VAL A 95 -2.43 8.43 15.35
N SER A 96 -3.41 8.19 16.22
CA SER A 96 -3.76 9.07 17.33
C SER A 96 -3.50 8.34 18.62
N VAL A 97 -2.57 8.86 19.43
CA VAL A 97 -2.23 8.29 20.74
C VAL A 97 -2.49 9.35 21.80
N SER A 98 -3.34 9.02 22.76
CA SER A 98 -3.79 9.95 23.82
C SER A 98 -3.90 9.22 25.16
N ASP A 99 -3.74 9.91 26.28
CA ASP A 99 -3.86 9.32 27.62
C ASP A 99 -3.02 8.04 27.81
N THR A 100 -1.74 8.08 27.42
CA THR A 100 -0.85 6.94 27.60
C THR A 100 -0.23 6.88 28.97
N GLY A 101 -0.25 5.71 29.61
CA GLY A 101 0.39 5.46 30.89
C GLY A 101 1.91 5.32 30.82
N ASP A 102 2.54 5.05 31.96
CA ASP A 102 4.00 5.00 32.09
C ASP A 102 4.59 3.70 31.49
N ALA A 103 5.65 3.83 30.69
CA ALA A 103 6.44 2.70 30.21
C ALA A 103 7.83 2.74 30.85
N GLU A 104 8.24 1.63 31.45
CA GLU A 104 9.53 1.53 32.12
C GLU A 104 10.24 0.23 31.71
N GLY A 105 11.50 0.35 31.29
CA GLY A 105 12.29 -0.75 30.77
C GLY A 105 13.63 -0.83 31.48
N ASP A 106 13.88 -1.96 32.14
CA ASP A 106 15.15 -2.24 32.79
C ASP A 106 16.03 -3.09 31.84
N GLY A 107 16.98 -2.42 31.20
CA GLY A 107 17.91 -2.97 30.21
C GLY A 107 17.38 -3.08 28.77
N GLY A 108 16.17 -2.60 28.48
CA GLY A 108 15.50 -2.69 27.17
C GLY A 108 14.88 -1.36 26.70
N SER A 109 14.05 -1.37 25.65
CA SER A 109 13.40 -0.14 25.14
C SER A 109 12.11 0.17 25.89
N ALA A 110 11.92 1.41 26.32
CA ALA A 110 10.67 1.90 26.90
C ALA A 110 10.09 3.03 26.04
N ASN A 111 8.82 2.91 25.64
CA ASN A 111 8.14 3.91 24.82
C ASN A 111 6.72 4.20 25.33
N THR A 112 6.40 5.47 25.44
CA THR A 112 5.03 5.98 25.56
C THR A 112 4.70 6.72 24.27
N GLY A 113 3.48 6.63 23.75
CA GLY A 113 3.12 7.33 22.50
C GLY A 113 3.31 6.49 21.23
N PHE A 114 4.02 6.99 20.22
CA PHE A 114 4.16 6.33 18.92
C PHE A 114 5.61 6.02 18.59
N ARG A 115 5.93 4.76 18.26
CA ARG A 115 7.22 4.36 17.70
C ARG A 115 7.06 3.63 16.37
N GLN A 116 7.89 3.99 15.41
CA GLN A 116 8.06 3.27 14.15
C GLN A 116 9.52 2.82 14.04
N GLY A 117 9.71 1.52 13.83
CA GLY A 117 11.03 0.91 13.62
C GLY A 117 11.41 0.79 12.16
#